data_AF-A0A842LFP3-F1
#
_entry.id   AF-A0A842LFP3-F1
#
_cell.length_a   1.000
_cell.length_b   1.000
_cell.length_c   1.000
_cell.angle_alpha   90.00
_cell.angle_beta   90.00
_cell.angle_gamma   90.00
#
_symmetry.space_group_name_H-M   'P 1'
#
loop_
_entity.id
_entity.type
_entity.pdbx_description
1 polymer ?
#
loop_
_entity_poly.entity_id
_entity_poly.type
_entity_poly.pdbx_seq_one_letter_code
_entity_poly.pdbx_strand_id
1 'polypeptide(L)'
;MPVSEEMLRISLVVENYPRKGFHVLAKLMEGDGRGLCITRLHPEYVCSKFDLKNVRCYWLSGCKGKQIISPKSLGQLTRVVKAWLKENRDSVVFLDGLEYLLIWNDMGRIISALNELDKALLNSNSSMLICMDPLTLEQKDLKRISSVLKMHSAEEILDHLSKIQSQQICEALPVNADQTVEDLLQPRELHVIP
;
A
#
# COMPACT_ATOMS: atom_id res chain seq x y z
N MET A 1 3.54 2.44 -9.15
CA MET A 1 3.15 1.18 -9.84
C MET A 1 1.66 1.24 -10.12
N PRO A 2 1.20 1.25 -11.38
CA PRO A 2 -0.22 1.21 -11.68
C PRO A 2 -0.75 -0.19 -11.34
N VAL A 3 -1.72 -0.24 -10.44
CA VAL A 3 -2.45 -1.47 -10.11
C VAL A 3 -3.46 -1.67 -11.23
N SER A 4 -3.26 -2.69 -12.06
CA SER A 4 -4.13 -3.07 -13.19
C SER A 4 -5.60 -3.05 -12.80
N GLU A 5 -6.46 -2.58 -13.71
CA GLU A 5 -7.88 -2.22 -13.56
C GLU A 5 -8.82 -3.24 -12.86
N GLU A 6 -8.37 -4.47 -12.59
CA GLU A 6 -9.15 -5.53 -11.94
C GLU A 6 -8.81 -5.80 -10.46
N MET A 7 -7.84 -5.11 -9.86
CA MET A 7 -7.59 -5.24 -8.41
C MET A 7 -8.46 -4.28 -7.60
N LEU A 8 -9.07 -4.78 -6.51
CA LEU A 8 -9.77 -3.92 -5.57
C LEU A 8 -8.80 -2.88 -5.00
N ARG A 9 -9.17 -1.60 -5.19
CA ARG A 9 -8.46 -0.45 -4.62
C ARG A 9 -8.43 -0.48 -3.09
N ILE A 10 -9.35 -1.20 -2.46
CA ILE A 10 -9.33 -1.46 -1.02
C ILE A 10 -9.26 -2.96 -0.79
N SER A 11 -8.17 -3.43 -0.21
CA SER A 11 -7.96 -4.84 0.16
C SER A 11 -7.97 -5.00 1.67
N LEU A 12 -8.71 -5.99 2.17
CA LEU A 12 -8.66 -6.38 3.56
C LEU A 12 -7.63 -7.50 3.74
N VAL A 13 -6.57 -7.22 4.49
CA VAL A 13 -5.58 -8.20 4.94
C VAL A 13 -6.10 -8.85 6.20
N VAL A 14 -6.44 -10.12 6.06
CA VAL A 14 -6.82 -10.97 7.18
C VAL A 14 -5.54 -11.36 7.89
N GLU A 15 -5.35 -10.88 9.11
CA GLU A 15 -4.11 -11.17 9.84
C GLU A 15 -4.34 -11.50 11.32
N ASN A 16 -3.67 -12.57 11.72
CA ASN A 16 -3.48 -12.94 13.12
C ASN A 16 -2.08 -12.50 13.56
N TYR A 17 -1.70 -12.79 14.80
CA TYR A 17 -0.31 -12.60 15.21
C TYR A 17 0.62 -13.61 14.50
N PRO A 18 1.78 -13.18 13.95
CA PRO A 18 2.32 -11.82 13.94
C PRO A 18 1.71 -10.91 12.86
N ARG A 19 1.67 -9.60 13.11
CA ARG A 19 1.10 -8.55 12.23
C ARG A 19 1.80 -8.46 10.85
N LYS A 20 1.39 -9.31 9.90
CA LYS A 20 2.01 -9.44 8.58
C LYS A 20 1.74 -8.26 7.66
N GLY A 21 0.66 -7.49 7.87
CA GLY A 21 0.33 -6.34 7.03
C GLY A 21 1.44 -5.29 6.93
N PHE A 22 2.21 -5.08 8.01
CA PHE A 22 3.34 -4.15 7.98
C PHE A 22 4.49 -4.62 7.08
N HIS A 23 4.70 -5.92 6.93
CA HIS A 23 5.71 -6.45 6.00
C HIS A 23 5.25 -6.26 4.55
N VAL A 24 3.94 -6.44 4.28
CA VAL A 24 3.35 -6.12 2.98
C VAL A 24 3.54 -4.64 2.65
N LEU A 25 3.26 -3.75 3.61
CA LEU A 25 3.50 -2.32 3.44
C LEU A 25 4.99 -2.03 3.18
N ALA A 26 5.90 -2.59 3.98
CA ALA A 26 7.34 -2.39 3.78
C ALA A 26 7.79 -2.82 2.37
N LYS A 27 7.31 -3.98 1.90
CA LYS A 27 7.57 -4.48 0.55
C LYS A 27 7.07 -3.51 -0.54
N LEU A 28 5.87 -2.95 -0.36
CA LEU A 28 5.30 -1.96 -1.28
C LEU A 28 6.06 -0.63 -1.28
N MET A 29 6.79 -0.33 -0.21
CA MET A 29 7.60 0.88 -0.08
C MET A 29 9.04 0.70 -0.56
N GLU A 30 9.43 -0.50 -0.99
CA GLU A 30 10.71 -0.70 -1.66
C GLU A 30 10.75 0.12 -2.96
N GLY A 31 11.80 0.92 -3.15
CA GLY A 31 11.93 1.84 -4.28
C GLY A 31 11.41 3.25 -3.98
N ASP A 32 10.61 3.80 -4.89
CA ASP A 32 10.08 5.18 -4.85
C ASP A 32 8.62 5.24 -4.32
N GLY A 33 8.17 4.17 -3.66
CA GLY A 33 6.83 4.06 -3.10
C GLY A 33 6.53 5.16 -2.09
N ARG A 34 5.31 5.72 -2.17
CA ARG A 34 4.78 6.73 -1.24
C ARG A 34 3.67 6.11 -0.39
N GLY A 35 3.80 6.21 0.93
CA GLY A 35 2.87 5.58 1.86
C GLY A 35 2.26 6.54 2.90
N LEU A 36 1.00 6.31 3.23
CA LEU A 36 0.35 6.85 4.43
C LEU A 36 -0.03 5.68 5.35
N CYS A 37 0.53 5.63 6.56
CA CYS A 37 0.19 4.60 7.55
C CYS A 37 -0.64 5.20 8.68
N ILE A 38 -1.78 4.60 8.99
CA ILE A 38 -2.63 4.89 10.14
C ILE A 38 -2.65 3.61 10.98
N THR A 39 -2.12 3.65 12.20
CA THR A 39 -1.94 2.44 13.02
C THR A 39 -2.24 2.69 14.49
N ARG A 40 -2.64 1.65 15.23
CA ARG A 40 -2.77 1.68 16.70
C ARG A 40 -1.41 1.66 17.40
N LEU A 41 -0.35 1.25 16.72
CA LEU A 41 1.00 1.21 17.27
C LEU A 41 1.65 2.60 17.21
N HIS A 42 2.57 2.86 18.13
CA HIS A 42 3.28 4.15 18.14
C HIS A 42 4.07 4.34 16.83
N PRO A 43 3.96 5.49 16.14
CA PRO A 43 4.60 5.70 14.84
C PRO A 43 6.11 5.42 14.82
N GLU A 44 6.84 5.89 15.84
CA GLU A 44 8.30 5.69 15.93
C GLU A 44 8.66 4.20 16.00
N TYR A 45 7.87 3.40 16.73
CA TYR A 45 8.08 1.96 16.82
C TYR A 45 7.90 1.29 15.46
N VAL A 46 6.83 1.63 14.74
CA VAL A 46 6.53 1.01 13.44
C VAL A 46 7.57 1.41 12.39
N CYS A 47 7.91 2.70 12.31
CA CYS A 47 8.95 3.18 11.39
C CYS A 47 10.28 2.49 11.62
N SER A 48 10.71 2.34 12.89
CA SER A 48 11.97 1.68 13.23
C SER A 48 11.93 0.17 12.97
N LYS A 49 10.81 -0.50 13.29
CA LYS A 49 10.72 -1.97 13.20
C LYS A 49 10.61 -2.48 11.78
N PHE A 50 9.92 -1.75 10.91
CA PHE A 50 9.60 -2.20 9.54
C PHE A 50 10.29 -1.37 8.45
N ASP A 51 11.28 -0.54 8.81
CA ASP A 51 12.05 0.33 7.90
C ASP A 51 11.20 1.22 6.98
N LEU A 52 10.14 1.84 7.54
CA LEU A 52 9.18 2.64 6.77
C LEU A 52 9.64 4.09 6.54
N LYS A 53 10.79 4.26 5.89
CA LYS A 53 11.45 5.57 5.71
C LYS A 53 10.63 6.57 4.87
N ASN A 54 9.87 6.09 3.88
CA ASN A 54 9.09 6.93 2.95
C ASN A 54 7.58 6.97 3.27
N VAL A 55 7.20 6.66 4.53
CA VAL A 55 5.81 6.56 4.95
C VAL A 55 5.46 7.66 5.95
N ARG A 56 4.43 8.44 5.66
CA ARG A 56 3.83 9.35 6.63
C ARG A 56 2.97 8.55 7.61
N CYS A 57 3.28 8.60 8.89
CA CYS A 57 2.55 7.85 9.92
C CYS A 57 1.62 8.74 10.75
N TYR A 58 0.41 8.24 11.03
CA TYR A 58 -0.53 8.78 12.00
C TYR A 58 -0.84 7.73 13.06
N TRP A 59 -0.89 8.16 14.31
CA TRP A 59 -1.28 7.29 15.41
C TRP A 59 -2.80 7.32 15.59
N LEU A 60 -3.44 6.16 15.45
CA LEU A 60 -4.85 5.96 15.78
C LEU A 60 -4.98 5.73 17.29
N SER A 61 -5.25 6.81 18.03
CA SER A 61 -5.19 6.80 19.50
C SER A 61 -6.18 7.80 20.12
N GLY A 62 -6.58 7.54 21.36
CA GLY A 62 -7.34 8.48 22.18
C GLY A 62 -6.53 9.68 22.71
N CYS A 63 -5.20 9.66 22.54
CA CYS A 63 -4.32 10.75 22.93
C CYS A 63 -4.56 12.03 22.11
N LYS A 64 -4.08 13.17 22.62
CA LYS A 64 -4.07 14.44 21.89
C LYS A 64 -2.65 14.75 21.41
N GLY A 65 -2.51 15.27 20.20
CA GLY A 65 -1.21 15.62 19.65
C GLY A 65 -1.23 15.86 18.14
N LYS A 66 -0.06 16.17 17.58
CA LYS A 66 0.15 16.23 16.13
C LYS A 66 0.22 14.81 15.56
N GLN A 67 -0.24 14.63 14.33
CA GLN A 67 -0.27 13.32 13.66
C GLN A 67 -0.99 12.22 14.47
N ILE A 68 -2.00 12.60 15.25
CA ILE A 68 -2.88 11.67 15.96
C ILE A 68 -4.29 11.80 15.39
N ILE A 69 -4.94 10.65 15.18
CA ILE A 69 -6.32 10.54 14.76
C ILE A 69 -7.09 9.84 15.87
N SER A 70 -8.15 10.48 16.35
CA SER A 70 -9.03 9.84 17.33
C SER A 70 -9.88 8.76 16.65
N PRO A 71 -10.05 7.56 17.24
CA PRO A 71 -10.93 6.53 16.68
C PRO A 71 -12.40 6.96 16.63
N LYS A 72 -12.79 7.94 17.47
CA LYS A 72 -14.13 8.55 17.46
C LYS A 72 -14.36 9.49 16.28
N SER A 73 -13.28 9.92 15.63
CA SER A 73 -13.31 10.95 14.60
C SER A 73 -13.09 10.35 13.21
N LEU A 74 -14.03 9.54 12.76
CA LEU A 74 -13.98 8.95 11.41
C LEU A 74 -13.87 10.02 10.31
N GLY A 75 -14.50 11.19 10.50
CA GLY A 75 -14.37 12.32 9.58
C GLY A 75 -12.97 12.96 9.55
N GLN A 76 -12.19 12.89 10.63
CA GLN A 76 -10.78 13.29 10.59
C GLN A 76 -9.96 12.28 9.79
N LEU A 77 -10.20 10.98 10.00
CA LEU A 77 -9.54 9.91 9.24
C LEU A 77 -9.76 10.10 7.74
N THR A 78 -11.01 10.25 7.31
CA THR A 78 -11.30 10.41 5.87
C THR A 78 -10.69 11.68 5.30
N ARG A 79 -10.70 12.80 6.05
CA ARG A 79 -10.06 14.05 5.63
C ARG A 79 -8.54 13.90 5.45
N VAL A 80 -7.86 13.25 6.38
CA VAL A 80 -6.40 13.02 6.31
C VAL A 80 -6.06 12.17 5.10
N VAL A 81 -6.77 11.06 4.89
CA VAL A 81 -6.55 10.19 3.73
C VAL A 81 -6.80 10.94 2.42
N LYS A 82 -7.92 11.66 2.31
CA LYS A 82 -8.22 12.44 1.11
C LYS A 82 -7.21 13.55 0.82
N ALA A 83 -6.72 14.24 1.85
CA ALA A 83 -5.68 15.24 1.67
C ALA A 83 -4.39 14.62 1.14
N TRP A 84 -3.98 13.47 1.69
CA TRP A 84 -2.84 12.71 1.20
C TRP A 84 -2.98 12.32 -0.27
N LEU A 85 -4.12 11.76 -0.67
CA LEU A 85 -4.38 11.29 -2.03
C LEU A 85 -4.43 12.44 -3.07
N LYS A 86 -4.79 13.66 -2.65
CA LYS A 86 -4.72 14.84 -3.52
C LYS A 86 -3.29 15.26 -3.85
N GLU A 87 -2.38 15.09 -2.91
CA GLU A 87 -0.96 15.49 -3.05
C GLU A 87 -0.11 14.34 -3.62
N ASN A 88 -0.54 13.09 -3.47
CA ASN A 88 0.25 11.89 -3.77
C ASN A 88 -0.54 10.91 -4.64
N ARG A 89 -0.31 10.97 -5.96
CA ARG A 89 -0.75 9.93 -6.90
C ARG A 89 0.08 8.65 -6.76
N ASP A 90 -0.48 7.53 -7.18
CA ASP A 90 0.18 6.22 -7.17
C ASP A 90 0.73 5.84 -5.78
N SER A 91 -0.02 6.17 -4.73
CA SER A 91 0.38 5.95 -3.34
C SER A 91 -0.40 4.80 -2.69
N VAL A 92 0.11 4.31 -1.56
CA VAL A 92 -0.52 3.27 -0.76
C VAL A 92 -0.97 3.85 0.58
N VAL A 93 -2.23 3.64 0.93
CA VAL A 93 -2.78 3.95 2.26
C VAL A 93 -2.85 2.67 3.05
N PHE A 94 -2.36 2.67 4.28
CA PHE A 94 -2.37 1.53 5.18
C PHE A 94 -3.15 1.87 6.44
N LEU A 95 -4.12 1.03 6.81
CA LEU A 95 -4.93 1.19 8.01
C LEU A 95 -4.87 -0.07 8.87
N ASP A 96 -4.26 0.04 10.04
CA ASP A 96 -4.31 -0.95 11.12
C ASP A 96 -5.16 -0.41 12.28
N GLY A 97 -6.22 -1.14 12.62
CA GLY A 97 -7.13 -0.77 13.70
C GLY A 97 -8.57 -0.50 13.27
N LEU A 98 -9.04 -1.17 12.20
CA LEU A 98 -10.45 -1.14 11.82
C LEU A 98 -11.36 -1.58 12.98
N GLU A 99 -10.92 -2.56 13.77
CA GLU A 99 -11.60 -3.02 14.98
C GLU A 99 -11.75 -1.88 16.00
N TYR A 100 -10.70 -1.08 16.17
CA TYR A 100 -10.74 0.02 17.11
C TYR A 100 -11.66 1.15 16.64
N LEU A 101 -11.77 1.35 15.32
CA LEU A 101 -12.78 2.25 14.76
C LEU A 101 -14.20 1.72 15.03
N LEU A 102 -14.44 0.42 14.86
CA LEU A 102 -15.74 -0.22 15.08
C LEU A 102 -16.21 -0.19 16.55
N ILE A 103 -15.29 -0.16 17.51
CA ILE A 103 -15.64 0.05 18.93
C ILE A 103 -16.35 1.40 19.15
N TRP A 104 -16.01 2.43 18.37
CA TRP A 104 -16.51 3.80 18.56
C TRP A 104 -17.50 4.27 17.48
N ASN A 105 -17.66 3.52 16.39
CA ASN A 105 -18.49 3.90 15.26
C ASN A 105 -19.33 2.70 14.82
N ASP A 106 -20.58 2.93 14.44
CA ASP A 106 -21.37 1.87 13.83
C ASP A 106 -20.81 1.49 12.46
N MET A 107 -21.05 0.23 12.10
CA MET A 107 -20.58 -0.32 10.83
C MET A 107 -21.14 0.40 9.59
N GLY A 108 -22.33 1.00 9.68
CA GLY A 108 -22.89 1.78 8.57
C GLY A 108 -21.99 2.96 8.21
N ARG A 109 -21.56 3.73 9.23
CA ARG A 109 -20.62 4.84 9.06
C ARG A 109 -19.28 4.38 8.49
N ILE A 110 -18.75 3.25 8.94
CA ILE A 110 -17.50 2.68 8.42
C ILE A 110 -17.64 2.35 6.94
N ILE A 111 -18.69 1.65 6.53
CA ILE A 111 -18.93 1.31 5.12
C ILE A 111 -19.09 2.58 4.28
N SER A 112 -19.83 3.58 4.76
CA SER A 112 -19.97 4.86 4.06
C SER A 112 -18.62 5.56 3.87
N ALA A 113 -17.77 5.57 4.91
CA ALA A 113 -16.43 6.15 4.82
C ALA A 113 -15.53 5.37 3.84
N LEU A 114 -15.57 4.04 3.85
CA LEU A 114 -14.82 3.21 2.90
C LEU A 114 -15.26 3.48 1.45
N ASN A 115 -16.56 3.58 1.19
CA ASN A 115 -17.09 3.93 -0.14
C ASN A 115 -16.67 5.34 -0.57
N GLU A 116 -16.58 6.28 0.37
CA GLU A 116 -16.09 7.63 0.12
C GLU A 116 -14.58 7.65 -0.22
N LEU A 117 -13.79 6.82 0.47
CA LEU A 117 -12.36 6.67 0.24
C LEU A 117 -12.06 5.92 -1.05
N ASP A 118 -12.84 4.89 -1.41
CA ASP A 118 -12.70 4.14 -2.65
C ASP A 118 -12.77 5.05 -3.88
N LYS A 119 -13.72 6.00 -3.88
CA LYS A 119 -13.82 7.03 -4.93
C LYS A 119 -12.60 7.95 -4.98
N ALA A 120 -12.03 8.28 -3.82
CA ALA A 120 -10.83 9.12 -3.76
C ALA A 120 -9.58 8.37 -4.27
N LEU A 121 -9.45 7.10 -3.93
CA LEU A 121 -8.38 6.21 -4.38
C LEU A 121 -8.40 6.04 -5.90
N LEU A 122 -9.59 5.89 -6.48
CA LEU A 122 -9.77 5.83 -7.94
C LEU A 122 -9.22 7.08 -8.63
N ASN A 123 -9.52 8.27 -8.10
CA ASN A 123 -9.09 9.54 -8.71
C ASN A 123 -7.57 9.79 -8.64
N SER A 124 -6.87 9.13 -7.71
CA SER A 124 -5.43 9.28 -7.51
C SER A 124 -4.62 8.06 -7.98
N ASN A 125 -5.27 7.08 -8.62
CA ASN A 125 -4.67 5.80 -9.00
C ASN A 125 -3.92 5.13 -7.84
N SER A 126 -4.54 5.13 -6.65
CA SER A 126 -3.93 4.69 -5.40
C SER A 126 -4.66 3.48 -4.83
N SER A 127 -4.04 2.79 -3.89
CA SER A 127 -4.63 1.64 -3.20
C SER A 127 -4.64 1.82 -1.68
N MET A 128 -5.50 1.06 -1.01
CA MET A 128 -5.62 1.02 0.44
C MET A 128 -5.59 -0.41 0.94
N LEU A 129 -4.73 -0.65 1.92
CA LEU A 129 -4.57 -1.90 2.64
C LEU A 129 -5.17 -1.73 4.03
N ILE A 130 -6.10 -2.59 4.41
CA ILE A 130 -6.73 -2.56 5.73
C ILE A 130 -6.42 -3.86 6.46
N CYS A 131 -5.83 -3.76 7.64
CA CYS A 131 -5.45 -4.88 8.46
C CYS A 131 -6.54 -5.17 9.49
N MET A 132 -6.94 -6.44 9.59
CA MET A 132 -8.00 -6.89 10.49
C MET A 132 -7.78 -8.32 10.95
N ASP A 133 -7.97 -8.55 12.25
CA ASP A 133 -8.18 -9.90 12.78
C ASP A 133 -9.68 -10.25 12.70
N PRO A 134 -10.10 -11.20 11.86
CA PRO A 134 -11.52 -11.53 11.67
C PRO A 134 -12.16 -12.13 12.92
N LEU A 135 -11.37 -12.70 13.84
CA LEU A 135 -11.86 -13.31 15.08
C LEU A 135 -12.31 -12.25 16.11
N THR A 136 -11.97 -10.99 15.87
CA THR A 136 -12.35 -9.86 16.74
C THR A 136 -13.70 -9.25 16.38
N LEU A 137 -14.33 -9.69 15.28
CA LEU A 137 -15.63 -9.21 14.84
C LEU A 137 -16.75 -10.22 15.08
N GLU A 138 -17.94 -9.69 15.34
CA GLU A 138 -19.16 -10.49 15.28
C GLU A 138 -19.43 -10.97 13.85
N GLN A 139 -20.00 -12.17 13.70
CA GLN A 139 -20.28 -12.74 12.37
C GLN A 139 -21.12 -11.84 11.46
N LYS A 140 -22.08 -11.11 12.03
CA LYS A 140 -22.93 -10.17 11.28
C LYS A 140 -22.08 -9.05 10.67
N ASP A 141 -21.12 -8.56 11.43
CA ASP A 141 -20.26 -7.44 11.07
C ASP A 141 -19.19 -7.86 10.06
N LEU A 142 -18.61 -9.05 10.26
CA LEU A 142 -17.71 -9.68 9.28
C LEU A 142 -18.40 -9.83 7.92
N LYS A 143 -19.63 -10.36 7.87
CA LYS A 143 -20.41 -10.53 6.62
C LYS A 143 -20.63 -9.22 5.86
N ARG A 144 -20.90 -8.14 6.58
CA ARG A 144 -21.13 -6.81 6.00
C ARG A 144 -19.85 -6.20 5.44
N ILE A 145 -18.71 -6.41 6.11
CA ILE A 145 -17.41 -5.94 5.60
C ILE A 145 -16.99 -6.77 4.39
N SER A 146 -17.08 -8.10 4.47
CA SER A 146 -16.68 -9.00 3.39
C SER A 146 -17.55 -8.89 2.14
N SER A 147 -18.77 -8.32 2.25
CA SER A 147 -19.61 -8.04 1.09
C SER A 147 -19.18 -6.78 0.31
N VAL A 148 -18.40 -5.89 0.95
CA VAL A 148 -17.93 -4.63 0.36
C VAL A 148 -16.46 -4.70 -0.02
N LEU A 149 -15.67 -5.42 0.80
CA LEU A 149 -14.23 -5.57 0.63
C LEU A 149 -13.88 -7.00 0.27
N LYS A 150 -12.91 -7.15 -0.65
CA LYS A 150 -12.30 -8.45 -0.91
C LYS A 150 -11.26 -8.73 0.15
N MET A 151 -11.38 -9.91 0.73
CA MET A 151 -10.47 -10.42 1.76
C MET A 151 -9.33 -11.15 1.09
N HIS A 152 -8.12 -10.87 1.54
CA HIS A 152 -6.89 -11.49 1.08
C HIS A 152 -6.03 -11.88 2.27
N SER A 153 -5.30 -12.98 2.16
CA SER A 153 -4.19 -13.24 3.07
C SER A 153 -3.00 -12.34 2.73
N ALA A 154 -2.11 -12.12 3.70
CA ALA A 154 -0.88 -11.37 3.45
C ALA A 154 0.00 -12.08 2.41
N GLU A 155 0.01 -13.42 2.45
CA GLU A 155 0.74 -14.29 1.54
C GLU A 155 0.24 -14.12 0.10
N GLU A 156 -1.08 -14.14 -0.11
CA GLU A 156 -1.66 -13.91 -1.44
C GLU A 156 -1.18 -12.58 -2.02
N ILE A 157 -1.21 -11.50 -1.23
CA ILE A 157 -0.80 -10.19 -1.71
C ILE A 157 0.69 -10.17 -2.05
N LEU A 158 1.54 -10.74 -1.20
CA LEU A 158 2.99 -10.82 -1.47
C LEU A 158 3.30 -11.66 -2.72
N ASP A 159 2.61 -12.78 -2.91
CA ASP A 159 2.72 -13.63 -4.09
C ASP A 159 2.30 -12.88 -5.36
N HIS A 160 1.26 -12.07 -5.29
CA HIS A 160 0.86 -11.22 -6.40
C HIS A 160 1.90 -10.13 -6.72
N LEU A 161 2.45 -9.48 -5.69
CA LEU A 161 3.48 -8.44 -5.87
C LEU A 161 4.76 -8.99 -6.49
N SER A 162 5.21 -10.17 -6.06
CA SER A 162 6.41 -10.82 -6.62
C SER A 162 6.24 -11.19 -8.10
N LYS A 163 5.05 -11.66 -8.50
CA LYS A 163 4.73 -11.98 -9.90
C LYS A 163 4.75 -10.74 -10.80
N ILE A 164 4.17 -9.63 -10.33
CA ILE A 164 4.19 -8.36 -11.07
C ILE A 164 5.63 -7.88 -11.29
N GLN A 165 6.45 -7.93 -10.23
CA GLN A 165 7.85 -7.50 -10.32
C GLN A 165 8.65 -8.39 -11.29
N SER A 166 8.37 -9.70 -11.29
CA SER A 166 9.02 -10.65 -12.21
C SER A 166 8.60 -10.42 -13.67
N GLN A 167 7.33 -10.11 -13.92
CA GLN A 167 6.82 -9.78 -15.26
C GLN A 167 7.43 -8.48 -15.80
N GLN A 168 7.55 -7.45 -14.97
CA GLN A 168 8.19 -6.19 -15.37
C GLN A 168 9.69 -6.35 -15.69
N ILE A 169 10.40 -7.24 -14.97
CA ILE A 169 11.80 -7.57 -15.30
C ILE A 169 11.89 -8.32 -16.62
N CYS A 170 10.99 -9.27 -16.88
CA CYS A 170 10.94 -10.00 -18.15
C CYS A 170 10.62 -9.09 -19.34
N GLU A 171 9.76 -8.09 -19.16
CA GLU A 171 9.39 -7.13 -20.22
C GLU A 171 10.45 -6.03 -20.43
N ALA A 172 11.30 -5.74 -19.43
CA ALA A 172 12.32 -4.71 -19.51
C ALA A 172 13.67 -5.18 -20.12
N LEU A 173 13.81 -6.46 -20.49
CA LEU A 173 14.99 -6.95 -21.22
C LEU A 173 14.90 -6.53 -22.70
N PRO A 174 15.79 -5.68 -23.22
CA PRO A 174 15.77 -5.32 -24.62
C PRO A 174 16.19 -6.53 -25.47
N VAL A 175 15.31 -6.91 -26.40
CA VAL A 175 15.65 -7.73 -27.57
C VAL A 175 16.61 -6.91 -28.44
N ASN A 176 17.91 -6.99 -28.17
CA ASN A 176 18.98 -6.65 -29.10
C ASN A 176 20.32 -7.14 -28.52
N ALA A 177 20.57 -8.44 -28.68
CA ALA A 177 21.87 -9.05 -28.44
C ALA A 177 22.45 -9.61 -29.76
N ASP A 178 22.34 -8.85 -30.86
CA ASP A 178 22.88 -9.30 -32.15
C ASP A 178 23.61 -8.22 -32.97
N GLN A 179 23.97 -7.08 -32.38
CA GLN A 179 24.73 -6.02 -33.07
C GLN A 179 25.81 -5.44 -32.16
N THR A 180 26.93 -6.15 -31.98
CA THR A 180 28.20 -5.50 -31.62
C THR A 180 29.48 -6.32 -31.82
N VAL A 181 29.44 -7.55 -32.34
CA VAL A 181 30.68 -8.36 -32.47
C VAL A 181 31.45 -8.08 -33.77
N GLU A 182 30.83 -7.47 -34.78
CA GLU A 182 31.47 -7.23 -36.09
C GLU A 182 32.26 -5.91 -36.19
N ASP A 183 32.06 -4.95 -35.27
CA ASP A 183 32.81 -3.66 -35.29
C ASP A 183 34.17 -3.71 -34.57
N LEU A 184 34.55 -4.84 -33.97
CA LEU A 184 35.82 -5.00 -33.25
C LEU A 184 36.97 -5.57 -34.10
N LEU A 185 36.75 -5.82 -35.39
CA LEU A 185 37.74 -6.42 -36.30
C LEU A 185 38.05 -5.57 -37.54
N GLN A 186 38.08 -4.25 -37.42
CA GLN A 186 38.70 -3.41 -38.46
C GLN A 186 40.12 -2.97 -38.05
N PRO A 187 41.17 -3.38 -38.79
CA PRO A 187 42.54 -2.98 -38.50
C PRO A 187 42.72 -1.48 -38.75
N ARG A 188 43.18 -0.75 -37.73
CA ARG A 188 43.55 0.67 -37.84
C ARG A 188 44.80 0.79 -38.71
N GLU A 189 44.66 1.33 -39.92
CA GLU A 189 45.81 1.77 -40.71
C GLU A 189 46.50 2.96 -40.02
N LEU A 190 47.81 2.84 -39.79
CA LEU A 190 48.67 3.92 -39.30
C LEU A 190 48.86 4.96 -40.40
N HIS A 191 48.32 6.16 -40.21
CA HIS A 191 48.71 7.33 -40.99
C HIS A 191 50.05 7.86 -40.48
N VAL A 192 51.08 7.76 -41.32
CA VAL A 192 52.35 8.47 -41.17
C VAL A 192 52.12 9.91 -41.64
N ILE A 193 52.38 10.89 -40.76
CA ILE A 193 52.31 12.32 -41.08
C ILE A 193 53.74 12.79 -41.45
N PRO A 194 53.91 13.60 -42.52
CA PRO A 194 55.21 14.07 -42.99
C PRO A 194 55.91 15.07 -42.07
#